data_AF-A0A4R7LH21-F1
#
_entry.id   AF-A0A4R7LH21-F1
#
_cell.length_a   1.000
_cell.length_b   1.000
_cell.length_c   1.000
_cell.angle_alpha   90.00
_cell.angle_beta   90.00
_cell.angle_gamma   90.00
#
_symmetry.space_group_name_H-M   'P 1'
#
loop_
_entity.id
_entity.type
_entity.pdbx_description
1 polymer ?
#
loop_
_entity_poly.entity_id
_entity_poly.type
_entity_poly.pdbx_seq_one_letter_code
_entity_poly.pdbx_strand_id
1 'polypeptide(L)'
;MEDIWQLGAASGASDQHAAATEPSGMVDLISDLEPLDAQTEETDRKSVPDTLAAPLFGVVGDVEMSTFAILDAAKITDLPEILIGSGLDHQCLFVGAAQEELGHVAPWIVRLEEDNSFTRSLFTLTDPPSPWTHWSKDAGIYLRSTASLADLCAHFRKFTKVRMDGVPDGDRTQWQYFRFYDPEQATLYFNAIRAWPDRMAQFYRLHDGTLVDRIITLSSVAATAHIFAPDPEALPVERPNAFVFQSRDAHVFASARRPRFRQELAEWLLRMDEPRFKPFSEEQLYALVDHGLREGDALKFTFKEEYVYLLYMMSYFGGWFHKSGRMPEISRILVEDGRARRANLEPAFLRAHSDLMGDADVTYRNWAKLFTQLDGHLTKAGGWTRFNPDTARQLIMTATPHLGDEDRARLDEFLRRVEYDCDARKVTHPSARGVVLLFSYTMGHAFFEDPLFPWAIELAAEHDTLEPALPAIAEYAMKRGRKMLADFQKGAA
;
A
#
# COMPACT_ATOMS: atom_id res chain seq x y z
N MET A 1 -14.37 -5.24 -9.94
CA MET A 1 -15.22 -5.37 -8.74
C MET A 1 -14.65 -4.37 -7.76
N GLU A 2 -15.31 -3.23 -7.56
CA GLU A 2 -14.87 -2.27 -6.55
C GLU A 2 -14.85 -2.99 -5.20
N ASP A 3 -13.74 -2.85 -4.48
CA ASP A 3 -13.60 -3.42 -3.16
C ASP A 3 -14.56 -2.69 -2.21
N ILE A 4 -15.73 -3.29 -1.99
CA ILE A 4 -16.80 -2.78 -1.12
C ILE A 4 -16.35 -2.57 0.35
N TRP A 5 -15.09 -2.94 0.66
CA TRP A 5 -14.47 -2.88 1.98
C TRP A 5 -13.43 -1.74 2.11
N GLN A 6 -13.25 -0.90 1.09
CA GLN A 6 -12.38 0.27 1.20
C GLN A 6 -13.10 1.44 1.87
N LEU A 7 -12.58 1.84 3.03
CA LEU A 7 -12.99 3.09 3.68
C LEU A 7 -12.51 4.28 2.84
N GLY A 8 -13.44 5.02 2.24
CA GLY A 8 -13.17 6.24 1.49
C GLY A 8 -12.70 7.37 2.42
N ALA A 9 -11.78 8.22 1.93
CA ALA A 9 -11.23 9.33 2.71
C ALA A 9 -12.35 10.31 3.10
N ALA A 10 -12.53 10.54 4.41
CA ALA A 10 -13.34 11.65 4.90
C ALA A 10 -12.67 12.97 4.48
N SER A 11 -13.29 13.71 3.57
CA SER A 11 -12.82 15.04 3.19
C SER A 11 -13.27 16.05 4.23
N GLY A 12 -12.32 16.68 4.91
CA GLY A 12 -12.54 17.98 5.55
C GLY A 12 -12.30 18.04 7.07
N ALA A 13 -11.26 18.82 7.39
CA ALA A 13 -11.20 19.83 8.45
C ALA A 13 -10.71 19.50 9.88
N SER A 14 -9.77 20.38 10.26
CA SER A 14 -9.27 20.83 11.57
C SER A 14 -8.62 19.83 12.51
N ASP A 15 -7.29 19.94 12.59
CA ASP A 15 -6.46 19.53 13.71
C ASP A 15 -6.93 20.24 15.00
N GLN A 16 -7.81 19.60 15.76
CA GLN A 16 -7.89 19.87 17.19
C GLN A 16 -6.92 18.91 17.88
N HIS A 17 -5.73 19.42 18.18
CA HIS A 17 -4.80 18.80 19.10
C HIS A 17 -5.50 18.71 20.47
N ALA A 18 -6.08 17.55 20.78
CA ALA A 18 -6.56 17.25 22.11
C ALA A 18 -5.35 17.10 23.04
N ALA A 19 -5.39 17.79 24.19
CA ALA A 19 -4.36 17.72 25.22
C ALA A 19 -4.09 16.27 25.63
N ALA A 20 -2.84 15.96 26.00
CA ALA A 20 -2.40 14.67 26.51
C ALA A 20 -3.23 14.29 27.75
N THR A 21 -4.31 13.53 27.49
CA THR A 21 -5.17 12.92 28.50
C THR A 21 -4.57 11.57 28.79
N GLU A 22 -4.51 11.16 30.06
CA GLU A 22 -4.09 9.81 30.40
C GLU A 22 -5.00 8.79 29.66
N PRO A 23 -4.43 7.70 29.12
CA PRO A 23 -5.18 6.78 28.30
C PRO A 23 -6.26 6.07 29.14
N SER A 24 -7.49 6.07 28.66
CA SER A 24 -8.64 5.36 29.23
C SER A 24 -8.62 3.84 29.06
N GLY A 25 -7.44 3.28 28.78
CA GLY A 25 -7.24 1.85 28.59
C GLY A 25 -5.77 1.46 28.49
N MET A 26 -5.49 0.22 28.86
CA MET A 26 -4.17 -0.39 28.84
C MET A 26 -4.01 -1.32 27.65
N VAL A 27 -2.77 -1.58 27.27
CA VAL A 27 -2.42 -2.62 26.30
C VAL A 27 -1.28 -3.44 26.86
N ASP A 28 -1.49 -4.76 26.95
CA ASP A 28 -0.42 -5.71 27.22
C ASP A 28 -0.01 -6.39 25.91
N LEU A 29 1.30 -6.57 25.72
CA LEU A 29 1.89 -7.22 24.55
C LEU A 29 2.50 -8.56 24.98
N ILE A 30 2.05 -9.63 24.35
CA ILE A 30 2.73 -10.93 24.35
C ILE A 30 3.55 -11.00 23.07
N SER A 31 4.86 -11.16 23.19
CA SER A 31 5.80 -11.41 22.10
C SER A 31 6.16 -12.89 22.03
N ASP A 32 6.77 -13.30 20.92
CA ASP A 32 7.23 -14.68 20.68
C ASP A 32 6.12 -15.72 20.87
N LEU A 33 4.93 -15.39 20.38
CA LEU A 33 3.75 -16.22 20.48
C LEU A 33 3.84 -17.41 19.51
N GLU A 34 3.95 -18.61 20.06
CA GLU A 34 3.97 -19.85 19.29
C GLU A 34 2.58 -20.48 19.18
N PRO A 35 2.16 -20.94 17.97
CA PRO A 35 0.95 -21.74 17.83
C PRO A 35 1.12 -23.12 18.46
N LEU A 36 -0.01 -23.78 18.67
CA LEU A 36 -0.03 -25.22 18.92
C LEU A 36 0.39 -25.96 17.63
N ASP A 37 1.10 -27.07 17.79
CA ASP A 37 1.33 -28.02 16.71
C ASP A 37 0.12 -28.96 16.53
N ALA A 38 0.30 -30.01 15.72
CA ALA A 38 -0.74 -30.99 15.42
C ALA A 38 -1.24 -31.77 16.65
N GLN A 39 -0.48 -31.78 17.75
CA GLN A 39 -0.77 -32.50 18.99
C GLN A 39 -1.21 -33.97 18.77
N THR A 40 -0.43 -34.71 17.97
CA THR A 40 -0.74 -36.10 17.58
C THR A 40 -0.34 -37.15 18.63
N GLU A 41 0.61 -36.85 19.52
CA GLU A 41 1.18 -37.77 20.50
C GLU A 41 0.73 -37.46 21.95
N GLU A 42 -0.07 -36.40 22.13
CA GLU A 42 -0.46 -35.82 23.39
C GLU A 42 -1.77 -36.44 23.89
N THR A 43 -1.72 -37.01 25.09
CA THR A 43 -2.91 -37.54 25.78
C THR A 43 -3.85 -36.45 26.27
N ASP A 44 -3.29 -35.31 26.70
CA ASP A 44 -4.02 -34.13 27.15
C ASP A 44 -3.76 -32.98 26.17
N ARG A 45 -4.63 -32.85 25.17
CA ARG A 45 -4.47 -31.82 24.14
C ARG A 45 -4.83 -30.45 24.71
N LYS A 46 -3.95 -29.47 24.50
CA LYS A 46 -4.20 -28.05 24.78
C LYS A 46 -5.06 -27.44 23.69
N SER A 47 -5.99 -26.56 24.06
CA SER A 47 -6.83 -25.85 23.07
C SER A 47 -6.33 -24.45 22.75
N VAL A 48 -5.43 -23.91 23.57
CA VAL A 48 -4.74 -22.64 23.32
C VAL A 48 -3.27 -22.76 23.76
N PRO A 49 -2.37 -21.94 23.20
CA PRO A 49 -1.00 -21.79 23.70
C PRO A 49 -1.00 -21.37 25.17
N ASP A 50 0.00 -21.84 25.94
CA ASP A 50 0.08 -21.58 27.39
C ASP A 50 0.08 -20.08 27.71
N THR A 51 0.74 -19.28 26.88
CA THR A 51 0.79 -17.81 27.00
C THR A 51 -0.58 -17.14 26.83
N LEU A 52 -1.51 -17.80 26.13
CA LEU A 52 -2.88 -17.30 25.92
C LEU A 52 -3.92 -17.94 26.83
N ALA A 53 -3.58 -19.01 27.56
CA ALA A 53 -4.51 -19.68 28.47
C ALA A 53 -5.09 -18.73 29.52
N ALA A 54 -4.26 -17.94 30.21
CA ALA A 54 -4.75 -16.98 31.20
C ALA A 54 -5.54 -15.81 30.58
N PRO A 55 -5.06 -15.13 29.50
CA PRO A 55 -5.83 -14.08 28.82
C PRO A 55 -7.19 -14.54 28.26
N LEU A 56 -7.27 -15.76 27.74
CA LEU A 56 -8.48 -16.29 27.11
C LEU A 56 -9.38 -17.05 28.07
N PHE A 57 -8.88 -17.82 29.02
CA PHE A 57 -9.69 -18.70 29.87
C PHE A 57 -9.44 -18.52 31.38
N GLY A 58 -8.42 -17.76 31.77
CA GLY A 58 -8.11 -17.50 33.19
C GLY A 58 -9.22 -16.75 33.93
N VAL A 59 -9.21 -16.83 35.26
CA VAL A 59 -10.19 -16.13 36.11
C VAL A 59 -9.84 -14.63 36.16
N VAL A 60 -10.85 -13.75 36.05
CA VAL A 60 -10.69 -12.29 36.18
C VAL A 60 -11.35 -11.85 37.49
N GLY A 61 -10.54 -11.58 38.51
CA GLY A 61 -11.04 -11.31 39.87
C GLY A 61 -11.78 -12.53 40.44
N ASP A 62 -12.99 -12.31 40.96
CA ASP A 62 -13.89 -13.36 41.49
C ASP A 62 -15.00 -13.74 40.49
N VAL A 63 -14.91 -13.27 39.24
CA VAL A 63 -15.99 -13.41 38.25
C VAL A 63 -15.57 -14.36 37.14
N GLU A 64 -16.38 -15.40 36.94
CA GLU A 64 -16.24 -16.29 35.80
C GLU A 64 -16.77 -15.57 34.54
N MET A 65 -15.90 -15.38 33.56
CA MET A 65 -16.25 -14.73 32.29
C MET A 65 -16.18 -15.73 31.15
N SER A 66 -17.05 -15.54 30.17
CA SER A 66 -17.01 -16.31 28.93
C SER A 66 -16.05 -15.69 27.93
N THR A 67 -15.55 -16.54 27.05
CA THR A 67 -14.65 -16.17 25.96
C THR A 67 -15.41 -16.22 24.66
N PHE A 68 -15.24 -15.20 23.83
CA PHE A 68 -15.86 -15.15 22.53
C PHE A 68 -14.82 -14.80 21.48
N ALA A 69 -15.10 -15.18 20.24
CA ALA A 69 -14.35 -14.71 19.08
C ALA A 69 -15.31 -14.08 18.08
N ILE A 70 -14.88 -12.99 17.43
CA ILE A 70 -15.52 -12.45 16.23
C ILE A 70 -14.65 -12.84 15.04
N LEU A 71 -15.13 -13.82 14.27
CA LEU A 71 -14.42 -14.48 13.19
C LEU A 71 -14.96 -14.03 11.83
N ASP A 72 -14.05 -13.85 10.88
CA ASP A 72 -14.31 -13.43 9.51
C ASP A 72 -14.51 -14.63 8.59
N ALA A 73 -15.75 -14.87 8.16
CA ALA A 73 -16.06 -15.97 7.25
C ALA A 73 -15.37 -15.82 5.87
N ALA A 74 -14.93 -14.62 5.50
CA ALA A 74 -14.16 -14.44 4.27
C ALA A 74 -12.75 -15.07 4.34
N LYS A 75 -12.22 -15.31 5.56
CA LYS A 75 -10.91 -15.93 5.80
C LYS A 75 -11.01 -17.41 6.13
N ILE A 76 -12.09 -17.84 6.78
CA ILE A 76 -12.36 -19.26 7.08
C ILE A 76 -13.46 -19.77 6.15
N THR A 77 -13.06 -20.50 5.11
CA THR A 77 -13.98 -21.22 4.22
C THR A 77 -14.95 -22.09 5.01
N ASP A 78 -16.23 -22.03 4.65
CA ASP A 78 -17.32 -22.78 5.29
C ASP A 78 -17.46 -22.55 6.81
N LEU A 79 -17.06 -21.36 7.30
CA LEU A 79 -17.16 -21.02 8.72
C LEU A 79 -18.57 -21.26 9.30
N PRO A 80 -19.68 -20.86 8.66
CA PRO A 80 -21.01 -21.14 9.21
C PRO A 80 -21.28 -22.62 9.44
N GLU A 81 -20.91 -23.49 8.50
CA GLU A 81 -21.07 -24.93 8.57
C GLU A 81 -20.17 -25.54 9.64
N ILE A 82 -18.93 -25.06 9.76
CA ILE A 82 -17.99 -25.47 10.81
C ILE A 82 -18.54 -25.12 12.19
N LEU A 83 -19.09 -23.91 12.37
CA LEU A 83 -19.68 -23.47 13.63
C LEU A 83 -20.89 -24.33 14.02
N ILE A 84 -21.78 -24.64 13.06
CA ILE A 84 -22.89 -25.57 13.28
C ILE A 84 -22.37 -26.94 13.73
N GLY A 85 -21.35 -27.48 13.05
CA GLY A 85 -20.73 -28.76 13.38
C GLY A 85 -19.99 -28.78 14.72
N SER A 86 -19.48 -27.63 15.17
CA SER A 86 -18.76 -27.49 16.45
C SER A 86 -19.65 -27.60 17.69
N GLY A 87 -20.95 -27.34 17.53
CA GLY A 87 -21.91 -27.28 18.63
C GLY A 87 -21.80 -26.04 19.53
N LEU A 88 -20.86 -25.13 19.26
CA LEU A 88 -20.69 -23.89 20.03
C LEU A 88 -21.83 -22.90 19.78
N ASP A 89 -22.19 -22.11 20.78
CA ASP A 89 -23.15 -21.01 20.62
C ASP A 89 -22.55 -19.94 19.70
N HIS A 90 -23.22 -19.64 18.57
CA HIS A 90 -22.73 -18.69 17.57
C HIS A 90 -23.85 -17.89 16.91
N GLN A 91 -23.53 -16.69 16.42
CA GLN A 91 -24.45 -15.82 15.69
C GLN A 91 -23.72 -14.97 14.63
N CYS A 92 -24.38 -14.75 13.49
CA CYS A 92 -23.90 -13.80 12.50
C CYS A 92 -24.15 -12.36 12.96
N LEU A 93 -23.16 -11.47 12.75
CA LEU A 93 -23.36 -10.04 13.02
C LEU A 93 -24.23 -9.39 11.94
N PHE A 94 -24.40 -9.97 10.76
CA PHE A 94 -25.41 -9.56 9.78
C PHE A 94 -26.77 -10.21 10.08
N VAL A 95 -27.85 -9.61 9.57
CA VAL A 95 -29.23 -10.11 9.76
C VAL A 95 -30.08 -9.97 8.50
N GLY A 96 -31.14 -10.77 8.41
CA GLY A 96 -32.10 -10.75 7.32
C GLY A 96 -31.44 -11.03 5.97
N ALA A 97 -31.84 -10.31 4.93
CA ALA A 97 -31.30 -10.48 3.58
C ALA A 97 -29.76 -10.40 3.52
N ALA A 98 -29.14 -9.51 4.29
CA ALA A 98 -27.68 -9.39 4.31
C ALA A 98 -27.00 -10.65 4.87
N GLN A 99 -27.61 -11.33 5.85
CA GLN A 99 -27.08 -12.60 6.35
C GLN A 99 -27.28 -13.73 5.33
N GLU A 100 -28.44 -13.79 4.68
CA GLU A 100 -28.74 -14.79 3.65
C GLU A 100 -27.79 -14.68 2.46
N GLU A 101 -27.51 -13.45 2.01
CA GLU A 101 -26.66 -13.19 0.85
C GLU A 101 -25.16 -13.22 1.19
N LEU A 102 -24.75 -12.66 2.32
CA LEU A 102 -23.35 -12.42 2.66
C LEU A 102 -22.85 -13.23 3.86
N GLY A 103 -23.64 -14.15 4.42
CA GLY A 103 -23.28 -14.90 5.63
C GLY A 103 -21.96 -15.65 5.52
N HIS A 104 -21.62 -16.16 4.34
CA HIS A 104 -20.38 -16.86 4.03
C HIS A 104 -19.13 -15.95 3.97
N VAL A 105 -19.31 -14.62 4.00
CA VAL A 105 -18.23 -13.61 4.08
C VAL A 105 -18.44 -12.59 5.20
N ALA A 106 -19.41 -12.84 6.08
CA ALA A 106 -19.77 -11.96 7.19
C ALA A 106 -18.93 -12.25 8.44
N PRO A 107 -18.86 -11.30 9.38
CA PRO A 107 -18.35 -11.57 10.72
C PRO A 107 -19.35 -12.39 11.55
N TRP A 108 -18.86 -13.42 12.24
CA TRP A 108 -19.61 -14.28 13.15
C TRP A 108 -19.04 -14.20 14.57
N ILE A 109 -19.89 -14.03 15.57
CA ILE A 109 -19.50 -14.15 16.97
C ILE A 109 -19.78 -15.56 17.46
N VAL A 110 -18.83 -16.17 18.16
CA VAL A 110 -18.93 -17.51 18.74
C VAL A 110 -18.47 -17.48 20.19
N ARG A 111 -19.17 -18.16 21.10
CA ARG A 111 -18.68 -18.42 22.46
C ARG A 111 -17.75 -19.62 22.41
N LEU A 112 -16.47 -19.42 22.74
CA LEU A 112 -15.47 -20.46 22.75
C LEU A 112 -15.50 -21.22 24.08
N GLU A 113 -15.25 -22.53 24.00
CA GLU A 113 -15.08 -23.41 25.16
C GLU A 113 -13.65 -23.96 25.17
N GLU A 114 -13.05 -24.05 26.35
CA GLU A 114 -11.63 -24.41 26.52
C GLU A 114 -11.34 -25.83 26.03
N ASP A 115 -12.30 -26.76 26.01
CA ASP A 115 -12.07 -28.14 25.57
C ASP A 115 -12.56 -28.44 24.15
N ASN A 116 -13.06 -27.43 23.41
CA ASN A 116 -13.65 -27.64 22.09
C ASN A 116 -12.59 -27.76 20.99
N SER A 117 -12.81 -28.69 20.03
CA SER A 117 -11.89 -28.92 18.91
C SER A 117 -11.80 -27.74 17.94
N PHE A 118 -12.88 -26.99 17.76
CA PHE A 118 -12.87 -25.77 16.95
C PHE A 118 -12.11 -24.63 17.64
N THR A 119 -12.23 -24.47 18.96
CA THR A 119 -11.37 -23.53 19.70
C THR A 119 -9.91 -23.85 19.41
N ARG A 120 -9.51 -25.12 19.56
CA ARG A 120 -8.15 -25.59 19.30
C ARG A 120 -7.67 -25.29 17.88
N SER A 121 -8.52 -25.51 16.87
CA SER A 121 -8.12 -25.29 15.49
C SER A 121 -7.78 -23.83 15.15
N LEU A 122 -8.36 -22.87 15.88
CA LEU A 122 -8.00 -21.45 15.76
C LEU A 122 -6.55 -21.17 16.17
N PHE A 123 -5.97 -21.99 17.05
CA PHE A 123 -4.63 -21.80 17.59
C PHE A 123 -3.61 -22.84 17.12
N THR A 124 -3.99 -23.72 16.20
CA THR A 124 -3.09 -24.76 15.66
C THR A 124 -2.49 -24.33 14.31
N LEU A 125 -1.21 -24.61 14.12
CA LEU A 125 -0.50 -24.56 12.85
C LEU A 125 0.11 -25.94 12.55
N THR A 126 -0.10 -26.43 11.33
CA THR A 126 0.54 -27.66 10.83
C THR A 126 1.46 -27.35 9.67
N ASP A 127 2.47 -28.21 9.46
CA ASP A 127 3.31 -28.20 8.27
C ASP A 127 3.18 -29.55 7.53
N PRO A 128 2.58 -29.58 6.31
CA PRO A 128 2.01 -28.45 5.58
C PRO A 128 0.71 -27.91 6.20
N PRO A 129 0.29 -26.67 5.87
CA PRO A 129 -0.95 -26.08 6.37
C PRO A 129 -2.18 -26.93 6.05
N SER A 130 -2.94 -27.27 7.08
CA SER A 130 -4.20 -28.02 6.95
C SER A 130 -5.39 -27.06 6.76
N PRO A 131 -6.38 -27.39 5.91
CA PRO A 131 -7.59 -26.58 5.78
C PRO A 131 -8.38 -26.47 7.10
N TRP A 132 -8.21 -27.45 7.99
CA TRP A 132 -8.86 -27.57 9.29
C TRP A 132 -8.18 -26.78 10.41
N THR A 133 -7.02 -26.17 10.13
CA THR A 133 -6.28 -25.33 11.08
C THR A 133 -6.32 -23.88 10.62
N HIS A 134 -6.39 -22.94 11.56
CA HIS A 134 -6.77 -21.57 11.24
C HIS A 134 -5.83 -20.50 11.80
N TRP A 135 -4.72 -20.88 12.44
CA TRP A 135 -3.75 -19.93 13.00
C TRP A 135 -3.26 -18.90 11.98
N SER A 136 -2.75 -19.36 10.83
CA SER A 136 -2.18 -18.51 9.78
C SER A 136 -3.21 -17.67 9.02
N LYS A 137 -4.52 -17.86 9.30
CA LYS A 137 -5.58 -17.12 8.63
C LYS A 137 -5.77 -15.73 9.24
N ASP A 138 -5.30 -15.48 10.46
CA ASP A 138 -5.55 -14.24 11.21
C ASP A 138 -7.03 -13.83 11.10
N ALA A 139 -7.90 -14.78 11.44
CA ALA A 139 -9.30 -14.74 11.05
C ALA A 139 -10.22 -13.91 11.95
N GLY A 140 -9.73 -13.35 13.05
CA GLY A 140 -10.61 -12.62 13.95
C GLY A 140 -9.97 -12.15 15.25
N ILE A 141 -10.79 -11.49 16.05
CA ILE A 141 -10.44 -11.00 17.39
C ILE A 141 -11.13 -11.83 18.46
N TYR A 142 -10.57 -11.82 19.66
CA TYR A 142 -11.13 -12.50 20.83
C TYR A 142 -11.54 -11.49 21.89
N LEU A 143 -12.48 -11.86 22.74
CA LEU A 143 -13.00 -10.98 23.77
C LEU A 143 -13.48 -11.75 25.00
N ARG A 144 -13.39 -11.09 26.16
CA ARG A 144 -13.87 -11.60 27.45
C ARG A 144 -15.01 -10.73 27.96
N SER A 145 -16.09 -11.34 28.42
CA SER A 145 -17.20 -10.61 29.04
C SER A 145 -18.10 -11.56 29.85
N THR A 146 -18.86 -11.00 30.79
CA THR A 146 -19.98 -11.67 31.45
C THR A 146 -21.29 -11.58 30.64
N ALA A 147 -21.31 -10.77 29.58
CA ALA A 147 -22.49 -10.60 28.73
C ALA A 147 -22.86 -11.89 27.99
N SER A 148 -24.15 -12.00 27.63
CA SER A 148 -24.60 -13.09 26.77
C SER A 148 -24.08 -12.92 25.34
N LEU A 149 -23.99 -14.03 24.59
CA LEU A 149 -23.65 -14.01 23.17
C LEU A 149 -24.58 -13.06 22.38
N ALA A 150 -25.88 -13.10 22.69
CA ALA A 150 -26.89 -12.29 22.01
C ALA A 150 -26.67 -10.79 22.24
N ASP A 151 -26.31 -10.39 23.46
CA ASP A 151 -26.05 -8.99 23.79
C ASP A 151 -24.76 -8.49 23.13
N LEU A 152 -23.70 -9.31 23.13
CA LEU A 152 -22.46 -9.00 22.43
C LEU A 152 -22.67 -8.91 20.91
N CYS A 153 -23.44 -9.83 20.32
CA CYS A 153 -23.81 -9.78 18.91
C CYS A 153 -24.55 -8.48 18.57
N ALA A 154 -25.56 -8.12 19.35
CA ALA A 154 -26.31 -6.88 19.17
C ALA A 154 -25.44 -5.62 19.37
N HIS A 155 -24.46 -5.69 20.28
CA HIS A 155 -23.51 -4.61 20.55
C HIS A 155 -22.57 -4.39 19.37
N PHE A 156 -21.83 -5.42 18.97
CA PHE A 156 -20.79 -5.31 17.95
C PHE A 156 -21.34 -5.13 16.52
N ARG A 157 -22.57 -5.59 16.26
CA ARG A 157 -23.26 -5.37 14.97
C ARG A 157 -23.32 -3.89 14.57
N LYS A 158 -23.36 -2.97 15.54
CA LYS A 158 -23.44 -1.52 15.28
C LYS A 158 -22.20 -0.97 14.57
N PHE A 159 -21.07 -1.67 14.65
CA PHE A 159 -19.79 -1.24 14.08
C PHE A 159 -19.48 -1.88 12.74
N THR A 160 -20.26 -2.86 12.26
CA THR A 160 -19.93 -3.55 10.99
C THR A 160 -20.20 -2.68 9.78
N LYS A 161 -21.29 -1.90 9.79
CA LYS A 161 -21.63 -0.92 8.76
C LYS A 161 -21.90 0.42 9.42
N VAL A 162 -21.01 1.40 9.19
CA VAL A 162 -20.94 2.65 9.92
C VAL A 162 -21.25 3.84 9.03
N ARG A 163 -21.92 4.84 9.60
CA ARG A 163 -22.13 6.13 8.96
C ARG A 163 -20.84 6.94 9.02
N MET A 164 -20.42 7.49 7.89
CA MET A 164 -19.31 8.45 7.87
C MET A 164 -19.79 9.81 8.35
N ASP A 165 -18.90 10.57 8.97
CA ASP A 165 -19.18 11.95 9.35
C ASP A 165 -19.60 12.80 8.12
N GLY A 166 -20.53 13.74 8.33
CA GLY A 166 -21.13 14.54 7.26
C GLY A 166 -22.22 13.84 6.41
N VAL A 167 -22.39 12.53 6.50
CA VAL A 167 -23.52 11.82 5.84
C VAL A 167 -24.80 12.02 6.65
N PRO A 168 -25.90 12.55 6.06
CA PRO A 168 -27.18 12.73 6.76
C PRO A 168 -27.74 11.42 7.31
N ASP A 169 -28.46 11.53 8.43
CA ASP A 169 -29.18 10.38 8.98
C ASP A 169 -30.28 9.93 8.00
N GLY A 170 -30.33 8.62 7.71
CA GLY A 170 -31.24 8.02 6.72
C GLY A 170 -30.63 7.65 5.37
N ASP A 171 -29.50 8.24 4.93
CA ASP A 171 -28.83 7.82 3.70
C ASP A 171 -27.89 6.63 3.97
N ARG A 172 -28.47 5.43 3.98
CA ARG A 172 -27.74 4.16 4.21
C ARG A 172 -26.88 3.73 3.01
N THR A 173 -26.99 4.40 1.86
CA THR A 173 -26.24 4.03 0.65
C THR A 173 -24.77 4.44 0.74
N GLN A 174 -24.47 5.47 1.54
CA GLN A 174 -23.12 5.98 1.75
C GLN A 174 -22.45 5.44 3.02
N TRP A 175 -23.10 4.52 3.73
CA TRP A 175 -22.51 3.87 4.89
C TRP A 175 -21.48 2.84 4.43
N GLN A 176 -20.35 2.80 5.11
CA GLN A 176 -19.21 1.99 4.74
C GLN A 176 -19.03 0.84 5.73
N TYR A 177 -18.42 -0.25 5.27
CA TYR A 177 -18.10 -1.36 6.16
C TYR A 177 -16.84 -1.03 6.97
N PHE A 178 -16.90 -1.25 8.28
CA PHE A 178 -15.76 -1.11 9.16
C PHE A 178 -15.37 -2.47 9.73
N ARG A 179 -14.25 -3.01 9.25
CA ARG A 179 -13.72 -4.33 9.62
C ARG A 179 -12.92 -4.26 10.92
N PHE A 180 -13.53 -3.78 12.00
CA PHE A 180 -12.91 -3.70 13.33
C PHE A 180 -12.47 -5.07 13.89
N TYR A 181 -12.93 -6.16 13.28
CA TYR A 181 -12.63 -7.55 13.64
C TYR A 181 -11.50 -8.16 12.81
N ASP A 182 -10.97 -7.45 11.80
CA ASP A 182 -9.73 -7.87 11.15
C ASP A 182 -8.55 -7.59 12.11
N PRO A 183 -7.71 -8.58 12.47
CA PRO A 183 -6.74 -8.41 13.55
C PRO A 183 -5.74 -7.27 13.37
N GLU A 184 -5.32 -6.99 12.14
CA GLU A 184 -4.38 -5.91 11.84
C GLU A 184 -5.07 -4.55 12.00
N GLN A 185 -6.25 -4.38 11.39
CA GLN A 185 -7.05 -3.16 11.55
C GLN A 185 -7.45 -2.93 13.02
N ALA A 186 -7.83 -4.01 13.71
CA ALA A 186 -8.21 -4.02 15.11
C ALA A 186 -7.04 -3.55 15.99
N THR A 187 -5.84 -4.09 15.79
CA THR A 187 -4.65 -3.73 16.58
C THR A 187 -4.36 -2.23 16.46
N LEU A 188 -4.40 -1.69 15.23
CA LEU A 188 -4.20 -0.27 14.98
C LEU A 188 -5.26 0.58 15.65
N TYR A 189 -6.53 0.24 15.43
CA TYR A 189 -7.66 1.00 15.93
C TYR A 189 -7.76 0.97 17.45
N PHE A 190 -7.75 -0.22 18.06
CA PHE A 190 -7.86 -0.38 19.50
C PHE A 190 -6.66 0.23 20.24
N ASN A 191 -5.46 0.20 19.67
CA ASN A 191 -4.32 0.90 20.27
C ASN A 191 -4.50 2.42 20.26
N ALA A 192 -5.01 2.99 19.16
CA ALA A 192 -5.21 4.43 19.02
C ALA A 192 -6.34 4.94 19.93
N ILE A 193 -7.48 4.24 19.97
CA ILE A 193 -8.65 4.72 20.71
C ILE A 193 -8.47 4.67 22.24
N ARG A 194 -7.41 4.05 22.78
CA ARG A 194 -7.13 4.10 24.24
C ARG A 194 -7.05 5.51 24.77
N ALA A 195 -6.57 6.45 23.94
CA ALA A 195 -6.51 7.87 24.26
C ALA A 195 -7.87 8.60 24.10
N TRP A 196 -8.92 7.91 23.66
CA TRP A 196 -10.24 8.47 23.33
C TRP A 196 -11.34 7.81 24.21
N PRO A 197 -11.61 8.35 25.41
CA PRO A 197 -12.53 7.74 26.37
C PRO A 197 -13.94 7.47 25.81
N ASP A 198 -14.40 8.32 24.88
CA ASP A 198 -15.68 8.16 24.23
C ASP A 198 -15.72 6.94 23.30
N ARG A 199 -14.65 6.68 22.53
CA ARG A 199 -14.53 5.48 21.69
C ARG A 199 -14.33 4.22 22.52
N MET A 200 -13.54 4.29 23.59
CA MET A 200 -13.41 3.18 24.53
C MET A 200 -14.77 2.82 25.13
N ALA A 201 -15.55 3.80 25.60
CA ALA A 201 -16.90 3.52 26.10
C ALA A 201 -17.83 2.92 25.04
N GLN A 202 -17.75 3.37 23.77
CA GLN A 202 -18.57 2.81 22.70
C GLN A 202 -18.28 1.33 22.44
N PHE A 203 -17.01 0.92 22.42
CA PHE A 203 -16.65 -0.47 22.16
C PHE A 203 -16.77 -1.37 23.37
N TYR A 204 -16.44 -0.87 24.57
CA TYR A 204 -16.32 -1.70 25.76
C TYR A 204 -17.54 -1.68 26.68
N ARG A 205 -18.46 -0.71 26.57
CA ARG A 205 -19.66 -0.66 27.42
C ARG A 205 -20.92 -1.03 26.62
N LEU A 206 -21.56 -2.13 27.02
CA LEU A 206 -22.84 -2.56 26.46
C LEU A 206 -23.99 -1.65 26.94
N HIS A 207 -25.15 -1.83 26.32
CA HIS A 207 -26.34 -1.03 26.58
C HIS A 207 -26.81 -1.07 28.04
N ASP A 208 -26.68 -2.23 28.69
CA ASP A 208 -27.06 -2.49 30.08
C ASP A 208 -25.96 -2.07 31.08
N GLY A 209 -24.83 -1.55 30.59
CA GLY A 209 -23.67 -1.16 31.39
C GLY A 209 -22.64 -2.26 31.57
N THR A 210 -22.92 -3.51 31.16
CA THR A 210 -21.97 -4.61 31.19
C THR A 210 -20.74 -4.27 30.36
N LEU A 211 -19.56 -4.65 30.83
CA LEU A 211 -18.30 -4.38 30.14
C LEU A 211 -17.84 -5.57 29.30
N VAL A 212 -17.26 -5.28 28.15
CA VAL A 212 -16.22 -6.11 27.56
C VAL A 212 -14.98 -5.89 28.41
N ASP A 213 -14.43 -6.95 28.99
CA ASP A 213 -13.26 -6.86 29.88
C ASP A 213 -11.98 -6.61 29.10
N ARG A 214 -11.83 -7.30 27.96
CA ARG A 214 -10.71 -7.10 27.05
C ARG A 214 -11.08 -7.50 25.63
N ILE A 215 -10.37 -6.89 24.69
CA ILE A 215 -10.32 -7.30 23.29
C ILE A 215 -8.88 -7.74 23.01
N ILE A 216 -8.73 -8.92 22.42
CA ILE A 216 -7.43 -9.54 22.14
C ILE A 216 -7.30 -9.71 20.64
N THR A 217 -6.22 -9.17 20.08
CA THR A 217 -5.85 -9.33 18.68
C THR A 217 -4.60 -10.19 18.59
N LEU A 218 -4.54 -11.06 17.58
CA LEU A 218 -3.37 -11.90 17.32
C LEU A 218 -2.79 -11.55 15.95
N SER A 219 -1.47 -11.70 15.83
CA SER A 219 -0.79 -11.68 14.54
C SER A 219 0.07 -12.93 14.41
N SER A 220 -0.33 -13.83 13.51
CA SER A 220 0.43 -15.04 13.20
C SER A 220 1.79 -14.71 12.56
N VAL A 221 1.85 -13.66 11.74
CA VAL A 221 3.08 -13.20 11.06
C VAL A 221 4.05 -12.54 12.03
N ALA A 222 3.56 -11.66 12.91
CA ALA A 222 4.42 -10.99 13.89
C ALA A 222 4.66 -11.81 15.16
N ALA A 223 4.01 -12.98 15.30
CA ALA A 223 4.03 -13.81 16.49
C ALA A 223 3.73 -13.00 17.77
N THR A 224 2.65 -12.22 17.75
CA THR A 224 2.25 -11.37 18.88
C THR A 224 0.77 -11.47 19.21
N ALA A 225 0.45 -11.21 20.48
CA ALA A 225 -0.92 -10.90 20.92
C ALA A 225 -0.95 -9.53 21.60
N HIS A 226 -1.93 -8.69 21.24
CA HIS A 226 -2.21 -7.44 21.94
C HIS A 226 -3.50 -7.59 22.72
N ILE A 227 -3.45 -7.28 24.02
CA ILE A 227 -4.58 -7.39 24.94
C ILE A 227 -4.97 -5.98 25.35
N PHE A 228 -6.08 -5.49 24.80
CA PHE A 228 -6.61 -4.17 25.08
C PHE A 228 -7.68 -4.27 26.17
N ALA A 229 -7.44 -3.62 27.32
CA ALA A 229 -8.37 -3.57 28.44
C ALA A 229 -8.78 -2.11 28.70
N PRO A 230 -10.08 -1.81 28.92
CA PRO A 230 -10.50 -0.49 29.33
C PRO A 230 -10.10 -0.25 30.79
N ASP A 231 -9.90 1.01 31.16
CA ASP A 231 -9.95 1.42 32.57
C ASP A 231 -11.40 1.83 32.89
N PRO A 232 -12.15 1.02 33.67
CA PRO A 232 -13.57 1.30 33.95
C PRO A 232 -13.82 2.65 34.60
N GLU A 233 -12.87 3.18 35.38
CA GLU A 233 -12.98 4.47 36.07
C GLU A 233 -12.76 5.65 35.11
N ALA A 234 -11.92 5.46 34.08
CA ALA A 234 -11.66 6.45 33.05
C ALA A 234 -12.75 6.50 31.95
N LEU A 235 -13.63 5.48 31.88
CA LEU A 235 -14.71 5.46 30.92
C LEU A 235 -15.83 6.45 31.29
N PRO A 236 -16.33 7.27 30.34
CA PRO A 236 -17.52 8.06 30.54
C PRO A 236 -18.69 7.24 31.10
N VAL A 237 -19.33 7.77 32.14
CA VAL A 237 -20.53 7.20 32.76
C VAL A 237 -21.75 7.40 31.87
N GLU A 238 -21.79 8.53 31.15
CA GLU A 238 -22.86 8.82 30.22
C GLU A 238 -22.78 7.93 28.98
N ARG A 239 -23.95 7.55 28.49
CA ARG A 239 -24.06 6.71 27.31
C ARG A 239 -23.50 7.47 26.11
N PRO A 240 -22.53 6.90 25.39
CA PRO A 240 -22.02 7.56 24.20
C PRO A 240 -23.10 7.63 23.12
N ASN A 241 -23.01 8.69 22.30
CA ASN A 241 -23.85 8.84 21.11
C ASN A 241 -23.68 7.63 20.17
N ALA A 242 -24.60 7.49 19.21
CA ALA A 242 -24.48 6.49 18.16
C ALA A 242 -23.10 6.60 17.48
N PHE A 243 -22.48 5.45 17.17
CA PHE A 243 -21.17 5.44 16.53
C PHE A 243 -21.26 6.06 15.13
N VAL A 244 -20.42 7.06 14.90
CA VAL A 244 -20.23 7.73 13.62
C VAL A 244 -18.75 7.68 13.34
N PHE A 245 -18.35 7.18 12.18
CA PHE A 245 -16.96 7.07 11.81
C PHE A 245 -16.44 8.46 11.40
N GLN A 246 -15.57 9.04 12.22
CA GLN A 246 -15.08 10.40 12.08
C GLN A 246 -13.73 10.44 11.36
N SER A 247 -13.33 11.62 10.89
CA SER A 247 -12.02 11.84 10.26
C SER A 247 -10.84 11.39 11.14
N ARG A 248 -10.96 11.54 12.47
CA ARG A 248 -9.93 11.03 13.41
C ARG A 248 -9.80 9.51 13.38
N ASP A 249 -10.90 8.78 13.22
CA ASP A 249 -10.87 7.31 13.07
C ASP A 249 -10.19 6.91 11.76
N ALA A 250 -10.50 7.62 10.67
CA ALA A 250 -9.87 7.39 9.37
C ALA A 250 -8.34 7.61 9.41
N HIS A 251 -7.89 8.59 10.20
CA HIS A 251 -6.46 8.92 10.31
C HIS A 251 -5.63 7.80 10.93
N VAL A 252 -6.21 6.99 11.82
CA VAL A 252 -5.53 5.82 12.43
C VAL A 252 -5.07 4.83 11.35
N PHE A 253 -5.88 4.65 10.30
CA PHE A 253 -5.57 3.75 9.22
C PHE A 253 -4.64 4.38 8.17
N ALA A 254 -4.68 5.70 8.03
CA ALA A 254 -3.83 6.42 7.07
C ALA A 254 -2.33 6.28 7.42
N SER A 255 -1.97 6.38 8.70
CA SER A 255 -0.57 6.25 9.15
C SER A 255 -0.02 4.84 8.98
N ALA A 256 -0.86 3.81 9.15
CA ALA A 256 -0.45 2.41 9.07
C ALA A 256 -0.43 1.85 7.65
N ARG A 257 -1.31 2.34 6.76
CA ARG A 257 -1.36 1.89 5.36
C ARG A 257 -0.11 2.25 4.58
N ARG A 258 0.53 3.39 4.89
CA ARG A 258 1.61 3.93 4.05
C ARG A 258 2.88 3.06 4.03
N PRO A 259 3.43 2.59 5.17
CA PRO A 259 4.61 1.72 5.16
C PRO A 259 4.36 0.38 4.47
N ARG A 260 3.23 -0.27 4.75
CA ARG A 260 2.85 -1.53 4.08
C ARG A 260 2.68 -1.33 2.58
N PHE A 261 1.98 -0.27 2.17
CA PHE A 261 1.77 0.02 0.76
C PHE A 261 3.10 0.30 0.03
N ARG A 262 4.02 1.01 0.69
CA ARG A 262 5.38 1.24 0.18
C ARG A 262 6.13 -0.08 -0.04
N GLN A 263 6.06 -1.02 0.90
CA GLN A 263 6.64 -2.35 0.75
C GLN A 263 6.01 -3.12 -0.42
N GLU A 264 4.68 -3.16 -0.50
CA GLU A 264 3.96 -3.86 -1.59
C GLU A 264 4.30 -3.31 -2.99
N LEU A 265 4.53 -1.99 -3.11
CA LEU A 265 4.96 -1.37 -4.37
C LEU A 265 6.41 -1.75 -4.73
N ALA A 266 7.31 -1.85 -3.75
CA ALA A 266 8.69 -2.30 -3.99
C ALA A 266 8.72 -3.76 -4.47
N GLU A 267 7.95 -4.64 -3.82
CA GLU A 267 7.78 -6.04 -4.25
C GLU A 267 7.11 -6.14 -5.63
N TRP A 268 6.16 -5.25 -5.93
CA TRP A 268 5.55 -5.18 -7.26
C TRP A 268 6.55 -4.79 -8.35
N LEU A 269 7.45 -3.81 -8.11
CA LEU A 269 8.50 -3.43 -9.07
C LEU A 269 9.40 -4.63 -9.41
N LEU A 270 9.81 -5.41 -8.40
CA LEU A 270 10.61 -6.62 -8.60
C LEU A 270 9.89 -7.68 -9.44
N ARG A 271 8.57 -7.85 -9.25
CA ARG A 271 7.78 -8.78 -10.06
C ARG A 271 7.50 -8.28 -11.47
N MET A 272 7.42 -6.96 -11.65
CA MET A 272 7.13 -6.35 -12.95
C MET A 272 8.29 -6.55 -13.94
N ASP A 273 9.52 -6.33 -13.51
CA ASP A 273 10.73 -6.45 -14.34
C ASP A 273 11.94 -6.82 -13.47
N GLU A 274 11.99 -8.09 -13.04
CA GLU A 274 13.03 -8.59 -12.14
C GLU A 274 14.46 -8.27 -12.65
N PRO A 275 14.83 -8.49 -13.92
CA PRO A 275 16.18 -8.18 -14.40
C PRO A 275 16.58 -6.72 -14.22
N ARG A 276 15.62 -5.80 -14.29
CA ARG A 276 15.86 -4.36 -14.12
C ARG A 276 15.99 -3.94 -12.67
N PHE A 277 15.13 -4.43 -11.79
CA PHE A 277 15.00 -3.94 -10.42
C PHE A 277 15.77 -4.78 -9.40
N LYS A 278 16.09 -6.06 -9.68
CA LYS A 278 16.91 -6.90 -8.81
C LYS A 278 18.28 -6.31 -8.43
N PRO A 279 18.97 -5.53 -9.31
CA PRO A 279 20.22 -4.88 -8.94
C PRO A 279 20.08 -3.68 -7.98
N PHE A 280 18.87 -3.19 -7.71
CA PHE A 280 18.67 -2.06 -6.80
C PHE A 280 18.85 -2.52 -5.35
N SER A 281 19.44 -1.68 -4.50
CA SER A 281 19.36 -1.89 -3.06
C SER A 281 17.93 -1.63 -2.56
N GLU A 282 17.60 -2.11 -1.36
CA GLU A 282 16.31 -1.84 -0.73
C GLU A 282 16.04 -0.32 -0.62
N GLU A 283 17.05 0.45 -0.23
CA GLU A 283 16.97 1.91 -0.16
C GLU A 283 16.67 2.55 -1.54
N GLN A 284 17.30 2.06 -2.61
CA GLN A 284 17.06 2.56 -3.96
C GLN A 284 15.66 2.20 -4.48
N LEU A 285 15.17 0.97 -4.23
CA LEU A 285 13.80 0.58 -4.55
C LEU A 285 12.81 1.47 -3.85
N TYR A 286 13.02 1.70 -2.56
CA TYR A 286 12.17 2.57 -1.78
C TYR A 286 12.24 4.03 -2.20
N ALA A 287 13.40 4.56 -2.58
CA ALA A 287 13.50 5.91 -3.11
C ALA A 287 12.64 6.10 -4.38
N LEU A 288 12.58 5.08 -5.24
CA LEU A 288 11.70 5.08 -6.42
C LEU A 288 10.22 5.00 -6.04
N VAL A 289 9.86 4.13 -5.09
CA VAL A 289 8.49 4.04 -4.59
C VAL A 289 8.05 5.35 -3.92
N ASP A 290 8.88 5.92 -3.05
CA ASP A 290 8.63 7.18 -2.35
C ASP A 290 8.48 8.34 -3.33
N HIS A 291 9.25 8.33 -4.42
CA HIS A 291 9.07 9.26 -5.52
C HIS A 291 7.69 9.13 -6.18
N GLY A 292 7.29 7.91 -6.56
CA GLY A 292 5.97 7.66 -7.17
C GLY A 292 4.81 7.99 -6.23
N LEU A 293 4.93 7.66 -4.94
CA LEU A 293 3.96 8.00 -3.91
C LEU A 293 3.81 9.52 -3.76
N ARG A 294 4.91 10.25 -3.68
CA ARG A 294 4.90 11.72 -3.55
C ARG A 294 4.29 12.40 -4.78
N GLU A 295 4.60 11.93 -5.99
CA GLU A 295 3.98 12.48 -7.21
C GLU A 295 2.50 12.11 -7.29
N GLY A 296 2.10 10.89 -6.92
CA GLY A 296 0.70 10.49 -6.85
C GLY A 296 -0.11 11.31 -5.83
N ASP A 297 0.46 11.60 -4.65
CA ASP A 297 -0.16 12.47 -3.65
C ASP A 297 -0.36 13.89 -4.20
N ALA A 298 0.64 14.44 -4.90
CA ALA A 298 0.54 15.76 -5.52
C ALA A 298 -0.56 15.80 -6.60
N LEU A 299 -0.81 14.67 -7.26
CA LEU A 299 -1.91 14.44 -8.20
C LEU A 299 -3.23 14.04 -7.52
N LYS A 300 -3.26 13.97 -6.18
CA LYS A 300 -4.43 13.60 -5.36
C LYS A 300 -4.98 12.22 -5.70
N PHE A 301 -4.10 11.24 -5.83
CA PHE A 301 -4.47 9.85 -6.04
C PHE A 301 -5.09 9.25 -4.78
N THR A 302 -6.16 8.48 -4.95
CA THR A 302 -6.92 7.89 -3.84
C THR A 302 -6.90 6.37 -3.87
N PHE A 303 -6.65 5.76 -5.03
CA PHE A 303 -6.66 4.32 -5.20
C PHE A 303 -5.26 3.75 -5.43
N LYS A 304 -5.00 2.57 -4.87
CA LYS A 304 -3.71 1.86 -4.99
C LYS A 304 -3.30 1.65 -6.44
N GLU A 305 -4.26 1.29 -7.28
CA GLU A 305 -4.06 0.98 -8.70
C GLU A 305 -3.54 2.18 -9.48
N GLU A 306 -3.84 3.41 -9.04
CA GLU A 306 -3.38 4.64 -9.69
C GLU A 306 -1.87 4.82 -9.47
N TYR A 307 -1.38 4.60 -8.25
CA TYR A 307 0.05 4.65 -7.95
C TYR A 307 0.83 3.55 -8.66
N VAL A 308 0.28 2.32 -8.69
CA VAL A 308 0.87 1.21 -9.45
C VAL A 308 1.01 1.59 -10.92
N TYR A 309 -0.06 2.14 -11.52
CA TYR A 309 -0.02 2.53 -12.92
C TYR A 309 0.89 3.74 -13.19
N LEU A 310 1.01 4.67 -12.24
CA LEU A 310 1.98 5.76 -12.33
C LEU A 310 3.42 5.24 -12.33
N LEU A 311 3.77 4.34 -11.40
CA LEU A 311 5.09 3.70 -11.36
C LEU A 311 5.37 2.88 -12.62
N TYR A 312 4.34 2.21 -13.16
CA TYR A 312 4.41 1.53 -14.45
C TYR A 312 4.83 2.51 -15.56
N MET A 313 4.12 3.64 -15.72
CA MET A 313 4.45 4.65 -16.74
C MET A 313 5.84 5.27 -16.52
N MET A 314 6.21 5.57 -15.28
CA MET A 314 7.53 6.08 -14.91
C MET A 314 8.66 5.14 -15.35
N SER A 315 8.44 3.82 -15.28
CA SER A 315 9.42 2.83 -15.71
C SER A 315 9.77 2.93 -17.21
N TYR A 316 8.86 3.43 -18.06
CA TYR A 316 9.11 3.57 -19.50
C TYR A 316 9.68 4.95 -19.87
N PHE A 317 9.21 6.02 -19.23
CA PHE A 317 9.49 7.39 -19.66
C PHE A 317 10.27 8.27 -18.66
N GLY A 318 10.71 7.68 -17.54
CA GLY A 318 11.37 8.37 -16.44
C GLY A 318 10.38 8.81 -15.35
N GLY A 319 10.88 9.00 -14.12
CA GLY A 319 10.11 9.40 -12.94
C GLY A 319 9.35 10.72 -13.11
N TRP A 320 9.83 11.61 -13.98
CA TRP A 320 9.26 12.93 -14.20
C TRP A 320 8.49 13.07 -15.52
N PHE A 321 8.10 11.97 -16.17
CA PHE A 321 7.51 12.00 -17.51
C PHE A 321 6.28 12.93 -17.63
N HIS A 322 5.44 13.01 -16.59
CA HIS A 322 4.24 13.86 -16.53
C HIS A 322 4.56 15.36 -16.50
N LYS A 323 5.80 15.74 -16.20
CA LYS A 323 6.28 17.14 -16.24
C LYS A 323 6.98 17.50 -17.55
N SER A 324 7.27 16.51 -18.40
CA SER A 324 7.99 16.71 -19.66
C SER A 324 7.19 17.52 -20.70
N GLY A 325 5.86 17.53 -20.61
CA GLY A 325 4.98 18.12 -21.62
C GLY A 325 4.88 17.31 -22.92
N ARG A 326 5.55 16.15 -23.02
CA ARG A 326 5.52 15.29 -24.22
C ARG A 326 4.22 14.51 -24.39
N MET A 327 3.44 14.37 -23.31
CA MET A 327 2.20 13.59 -23.27
C MET A 327 1.06 14.43 -22.68
N PRO A 328 0.52 15.40 -23.44
CA PRO A 328 -0.48 16.34 -22.92
C PRO A 328 -1.77 15.64 -22.49
N GLU A 329 -2.20 14.63 -23.25
CA GLU A 329 -3.41 13.87 -22.92
C GLU A 329 -3.27 13.07 -21.62
N ILE A 330 -2.11 12.43 -21.40
CA ILE A 330 -1.82 11.75 -20.13
C ILE A 330 -1.79 12.75 -18.98
N SER A 331 -1.11 13.88 -19.18
CA SER A 331 -1.01 14.94 -18.16
C SER A 331 -2.39 15.47 -17.77
N ARG A 332 -3.30 15.64 -18.75
CA ARG A 332 -4.70 16.02 -18.52
C ARG A 332 -5.43 14.98 -17.67
N ILE A 333 -5.36 13.70 -18.03
CA ILE A 333 -6.05 12.63 -17.30
C ILE A 333 -5.50 12.49 -15.86
N LEU A 334 -4.19 12.66 -15.66
CA LEU A 334 -3.57 12.58 -14.34
C LEU A 334 -4.13 13.61 -13.35
N VAL A 335 -4.57 14.79 -13.82
CA VAL A 335 -5.11 15.86 -12.96
C VAL A 335 -6.64 15.89 -12.85
N GLU A 336 -7.34 15.03 -13.60
CA GLU A 336 -8.80 14.94 -13.59
C GLU A 336 -9.35 14.18 -12.37
N ASP A 337 -10.66 14.29 -12.14
CA ASP A 337 -11.37 13.60 -11.06
C ASP A 337 -11.17 12.07 -11.13
N GLY A 338 -10.92 11.46 -9.97
CA GLY A 338 -10.38 10.10 -9.83
C GLY A 338 -11.35 8.97 -10.23
N ARG A 339 -12.64 9.25 -10.43
CA ARG A 339 -13.68 8.23 -10.66
C ARG A 339 -13.43 7.29 -11.86
N ALA A 340 -12.66 7.73 -12.85
CA ALA A 340 -12.35 6.91 -14.04
C ALA A 340 -10.89 7.05 -14.52
N ARG A 341 -9.97 7.54 -13.66
CA ARG A 341 -8.61 7.92 -14.07
C ARG A 341 -7.87 6.76 -14.73
N ARG A 342 -7.83 5.58 -14.10
CA ARG A 342 -7.16 4.39 -14.66
C ARG A 342 -7.75 3.94 -16.00
N ALA A 343 -9.08 3.85 -16.09
CA ALA A 343 -9.77 3.41 -17.30
C ALA A 343 -9.50 4.33 -18.51
N ASN A 344 -9.25 5.61 -18.25
CA ASN A 344 -8.88 6.58 -19.27
C ASN A 344 -7.36 6.58 -19.55
N LEU A 345 -6.53 6.41 -18.52
CA LEU A 345 -5.07 6.40 -18.63
C LEU A 345 -4.59 5.24 -19.50
N GLU A 346 -5.14 4.04 -19.34
CA GLU A 346 -4.67 2.84 -20.04
C GLU A 346 -4.70 2.96 -21.58
N PRO A 347 -5.85 3.26 -22.22
CA PRO A 347 -5.89 3.43 -23.67
C PRO A 347 -5.12 4.67 -24.14
N ALA A 348 -5.05 5.74 -23.34
CA ALA A 348 -4.28 6.93 -23.68
C ALA A 348 -2.77 6.64 -23.65
N PHE A 349 -2.29 5.87 -22.67
CA PHE A 349 -0.89 5.54 -22.50
C PHE A 349 -0.41 4.60 -23.60
N LEU A 350 -1.21 3.59 -23.96
CA LEU A 350 -0.87 2.69 -25.07
C LEU A 350 -0.71 3.46 -26.39
N ARG A 351 -1.59 4.43 -26.67
CA ARG A 351 -1.46 5.32 -27.83
C ARG A 351 -0.20 6.18 -27.74
N ALA A 352 -0.02 6.92 -26.65
CA ALA A 352 1.14 7.79 -26.46
C ALA A 352 2.47 7.02 -26.53
N HIS A 353 2.52 5.81 -25.97
CA HIS A 353 3.68 4.93 -26.05
C HIS A 353 3.97 4.52 -27.50
N SER A 354 2.95 4.06 -28.23
CA SER A 354 3.08 3.70 -29.64
C SER A 354 3.54 4.88 -30.50
N ASP A 355 2.97 6.07 -30.30
CA ASP A 355 3.29 7.26 -31.11
C ASP A 355 4.73 7.72 -30.87
N LEU A 356 5.20 7.69 -29.61
CA LEU A 356 6.53 8.17 -29.25
C LEU A 356 7.64 7.16 -29.50
N MET A 357 7.40 5.88 -29.21
CA MET A 357 8.43 4.83 -29.31
C MET A 357 8.39 4.12 -30.66
N GLY A 358 7.20 4.01 -31.28
CA GLY A 358 6.95 3.09 -32.38
C GLY A 358 6.72 1.67 -31.89
N ASP A 359 6.74 0.70 -32.80
CA ASP A 359 6.79 -0.72 -32.43
C ASP A 359 8.15 -1.08 -31.81
N ALA A 360 8.25 -2.26 -31.19
CA ALA A 360 9.46 -2.69 -30.49
C ALA A 360 10.69 -2.75 -31.43
N ASP A 361 10.51 -3.19 -32.67
CA ASP A 361 11.58 -3.34 -33.66
C ASP A 361 12.08 -1.98 -34.18
N VAL A 362 11.18 -1.03 -34.38
CA VAL A 362 11.48 0.36 -34.75
C VAL A 362 12.17 1.05 -33.59
N THR A 363 11.66 0.91 -32.37
CA THR A 363 12.26 1.46 -31.14
C THR A 363 13.72 1.03 -31.03
N TYR A 364 13.96 -0.29 -31.07
CA TYR A 364 15.29 -0.85 -30.93
C TYR A 364 16.24 -0.39 -32.05
N ARG A 365 15.80 -0.43 -33.31
CA ARG A 365 16.61 0.03 -34.45
C ARG A 365 17.00 1.50 -34.32
N ASN A 366 16.07 2.34 -33.89
CA ASN A 366 16.31 3.76 -33.69
C ASN A 366 17.29 4.01 -32.53
N TRP A 367 17.16 3.27 -31.43
CA TRP A 367 18.12 3.29 -30.33
C TRP A 367 19.51 2.84 -30.77
N ALA A 368 19.63 1.70 -31.45
CA ALA A 368 20.89 1.19 -31.98
C ALA A 368 21.56 2.21 -32.91
N LYS A 369 20.78 2.86 -33.78
CA LYS A 369 21.26 3.91 -34.67
C LYS A 369 21.77 5.13 -33.89
N LEU A 370 21.01 5.61 -32.90
CA LEU A 370 21.39 6.75 -32.06
C LEU A 370 22.74 6.50 -31.37
N PHE A 371 22.87 5.37 -30.67
CA PHE A 371 24.08 5.02 -29.94
C PHE A 371 25.28 4.81 -30.87
N THR A 372 25.08 4.21 -32.05
CA THR A 372 26.15 4.03 -33.05
C THR A 372 26.65 5.38 -33.58
N GLN A 373 25.73 6.31 -33.88
CA GLN A 373 26.10 7.64 -34.37
C GLN A 373 26.79 8.47 -33.29
N LEU A 374 26.31 8.39 -32.05
CA LEU A 374 26.93 9.03 -30.90
C LEU A 374 28.36 8.49 -30.66
N ASP A 375 28.55 7.17 -30.68
CA ASP A 375 29.86 6.54 -30.52
C ASP A 375 30.86 6.99 -31.60
N GLY A 376 30.39 7.03 -32.86
CA GLY A 376 31.17 7.56 -33.98
C GLY A 376 31.52 9.05 -33.83
N HIS A 377 30.60 9.86 -33.29
CA HIS A 377 30.86 11.27 -32.99
C HIS A 377 31.93 11.40 -31.91
N LEU A 378 31.77 10.72 -30.77
CA LEU A 378 32.70 10.78 -29.64
C LEU A 378 34.11 10.32 -30.05
N THR A 379 34.22 9.26 -30.85
CA THR A 379 35.50 8.78 -31.38
C THR A 379 36.20 9.83 -32.25
N LYS A 380 35.46 10.50 -33.14
CA LYS A 380 36.01 11.55 -34.02
C LYS A 380 36.34 12.84 -33.26
N ALA A 381 35.56 13.16 -32.24
CA ALA A 381 35.67 14.39 -31.46
C ALA A 381 36.70 14.31 -30.32
N GLY A 382 37.17 13.11 -29.97
CA GLY A 382 38.07 12.89 -28.83
C GLY A 382 37.34 12.92 -27.48
N GLY A 383 36.09 12.46 -27.45
CA GLY A 383 35.24 12.42 -26.25
C GLY A 383 34.18 13.53 -26.21
N TRP A 384 33.69 13.82 -25.00
CA TRP A 384 32.56 14.72 -24.78
C TRP A 384 32.87 16.19 -24.97
N THR A 385 34.15 16.61 -24.93
CA THR A 385 34.55 18.03 -24.88
C THR A 385 33.98 18.89 -26.02
N ARG A 386 33.80 18.30 -27.22
CA ARG A 386 33.21 19.00 -28.39
C ARG A 386 31.74 18.66 -28.64
N PHE A 387 31.16 17.79 -27.83
CA PHE A 387 29.71 17.56 -27.85
C PHE A 387 29.01 18.87 -27.49
N ASN A 388 27.85 19.15 -28.06
CA ASN A 388 27.13 20.42 -27.84
C ASN A 388 25.62 20.24 -28.13
N PRO A 389 24.77 21.22 -27.79
CA PRO A 389 23.32 21.12 -27.99
C PRO A 389 22.92 20.87 -29.44
N ASP A 390 23.58 21.50 -30.42
CA ASP A 390 23.29 21.31 -31.85
C ASP A 390 23.54 19.86 -32.28
N THR A 391 24.66 19.28 -31.84
CA THR A 391 24.99 17.88 -32.10
C THR A 391 23.97 16.95 -31.44
N ALA A 392 23.60 17.21 -30.19
CA ALA A 392 22.58 16.43 -29.49
C ALA A 392 21.24 16.46 -30.25
N ARG A 393 20.78 17.65 -30.65
CA ARG A 393 19.55 17.84 -31.44
C ARG A 393 19.60 17.09 -32.78
N GLN A 394 20.72 17.17 -33.51
CA GLN A 394 20.90 16.44 -34.76
C GLN A 394 20.79 14.92 -34.56
N LEU A 395 21.45 14.39 -33.54
CA LEU A 395 21.41 12.96 -33.21
C LEU A 395 20.01 12.49 -32.83
N ILE A 396 19.31 13.25 -31.97
CA ILE A 396 17.92 12.97 -31.57
C ILE A 396 17.03 12.94 -32.81
N MET A 397 17.11 13.95 -33.68
CA MET A 397 16.29 14.04 -34.90
C MET A 397 16.51 12.85 -35.85
N THR A 398 17.75 12.37 -35.98
CA THR A 398 18.05 11.17 -36.80
C THR A 398 17.53 9.86 -36.20
N ALA A 399 17.26 9.85 -34.90
CA ALA A 399 16.72 8.71 -34.15
C ALA A 399 15.19 8.74 -34.02
N THR A 400 14.54 9.82 -34.42
CA THR A 400 13.07 9.97 -34.37
C THR A 400 12.43 10.20 -35.75
N PRO A 401 12.75 9.39 -36.79
CA PRO A 401 12.17 9.61 -38.12
C PRO A 401 10.67 9.36 -38.17
N HIS A 402 10.15 8.53 -37.25
CA HIS A 402 8.75 8.09 -37.18
C HIS A 402 7.80 9.13 -36.58
N LEU A 403 8.29 10.13 -35.85
CA LEU A 403 7.43 11.12 -35.20
C LEU A 403 6.67 11.97 -36.21
N GLY A 404 5.38 12.20 -35.97
CA GLY A 404 4.57 13.17 -36.71
C GLY A 404 4.98 14.62 -36.42
N ASP A 405 4.45 15.57 -37.19
CA ASP A 405 4.81 17.00 -37.05
C ASP A 405 4.49 17.56 -35.66
N GLU A 406 3.34 17.18 -35.09
CA GLU A 406 2.95 17.59 -33.74
C GLU A 406 3.91 17.07 -32.67
N ASP A 407 4.30 15.79 -32.74
CA ASP A 407 5.21 15.19 -31.76
C ASP A 407 6.64 15.71 -31.90
N ARG A 408 7.07 16.06 -33.12
CA ARG A 408 8.33 16.78 -33.34
C ARG A 408 8.30 18.16 -32.69
N ALA A 409 7.19 18.90 -32.84
CA ALA A 409 7.05 20.20 -32.19
C ALA A 409 7.07 20.08 -30.66
N ARG A 410 6.39 19.07 -30.09
CA ARG A 410 6.43 18.76 -28.65
C ARG A 410 7.84 18.38 -28.17
N LEU A 411 8.57 17.59 -28.97
CA LEU A 411 9.96 17.24 -28.68
C LEU A 411 10.87 18.47 -28.70
N ASP A 412 10.73 19.37 -29.68
CA ASP A 412 11.53 20.59 -29.72
C ASP A 412 11.28 21.48 -28.50
N GLU A 413 10.00 21.67 -28.12
CA GLU A 413 9.62 22.43 -26.93
C GLU A 413 10.16 21.78 -25.65
N PHE A 414 10.12 20.45 -25.56
CA PHE A 414 10.75 19.72 -24.46
C PHE A 414 12.26 20.00 -24.38
N LEU A 415 12.99 19.92 -25.50
CA LEU A 415 14.43 20.18 -25.53
C LEU A 415 14.75 21.65 -25.21
N ARG A 416 13.93 22.61 -25.65
CA ARG A 416 14.07 24.03 -25.27
C ARG A 416 13.93 24.24 -23.75
N ARG A 417 12.99 23.54 -23.12
CA ARG A 417 12.81 23.56 -21.67
C ARG A 417 14.00 22.97 -20.93
N VAL A 418 14.54 21.85 -21.41
CA VAL A 418 15.77 21.25 -20.87
C VAL A 418 16.95 22.23 -20.94
N GLU A 419 17.07 22.99 -22.04
CA GLU A 419 18.08 24.05 -22.13
C GLU A 419 17.85 25.17 -21.13
N TYR A 420 16.60 25.60 -20.92
CA TYR A 420 16.25 26.59 -19.91
C TYR A 420 16.59 26.11 -18.48
N ASP A 421 16.32 24.85 -18.18
CA ASP A 421 16.64 24.24 -16.88
C ASP A 421 18.16 24.16 -16.64
N CYS A 422 18.97 24.01 -17.69
CA CYS A 422 20.43 24.13 -17.59
C CYS A 422 20.83 25.49 -17.02
N ASP A 423 20.18 26.58 -17.46
CA ASP A 423 20.49 27.93 -16.98
C ASP A 423 20.15 28.08 -15.49
N ALA A 424 18.97 27.59 -15.07
CA ALA A 424 18.56 27.58 -13.67
C ALA A 424 19.53 26.79 -12.76
N ARG A 425 20.17 25.75 -13.32
CA ARG A 425 21.14 24.88 -12.64
C ARG A 425 22.60 25.31 -12.82
N LYS A 426 22.84 26.46 -13.46
CA LYS A 426 24.18 26.99 -13.76
C LYS A 426 25.05 26.03 -14.59
N VAL A 427 24.44 25.20 -15.42
CA VAL A 427 25.14 24.36 -16.42
C VAL A 427 25.37 25.23 -17.66
N THR A 428 26.58 25.77 -17.77
CA THR A 428 26.94 26.78 -18.76
C THR A 428 27.79 26.23 -19.90
N HIS A 429 28.59 25.20 -19.63
CA HIS A 429 29.51 24.68 -20.64
C HIS A 429 28.74 23.98 -21.78
N PRO A 430 29.01 24.29 -23.07
CA PRO A 430 28.24 23.73 -24.19
C PRO A 430 28.19 22.19 -24.21
N SER A 431 29.30 21.53 -23.85
CA SER A 431 29.34 20.07 -23.75
C SER A 431 28.43 19.50 -22.68
N ALA A 432 28.42 20.12 -21.50
CA ALA A 432 27.53 19.72 -20.42
C ALA A 432 26.06 19.87 -20.82
N ARG A 433 25.69 21.00 -21.44
CA ARG A 433 24.33 21.21 -21.97
C ARG A 433 23.96 20.17 -23.04
N GLY A 434 24.88 19.87 -23.96
CA GLY A 434 24.68 18.81 -24.96
C GLY A 434 24.37 17.45 -24.30
N VAL A 435 25.15 17.06 -23.29
CA VAL A 435 24.94 15.82 -22.51
C VAL A 435 23.55 15.81 -21.86
N VAL A 436 23.18 16.89 -21.17
CA VAL A 436 21.87 17.00 -20.52
C VAL A 436 20.73 16.86 -21.53
N LEU A 437 20.84 17.46 -22.72
CA LEU A 437 19.81 17.37 -23.75
C LEU A 437 19.63 15.94 -24.25
N LEU A 438 20.74 15.29 -24.63
CA LEU A 438 20.72 13.93 -25.16
C LEU A 438 20.12 12.96 -24.15
N PHE A 439 20.60 12.98 -22.91
CA PHE A 439 20.15 12.03 -21.91
C PHE A 439 18.78 12.37 -21.34
N SER A 440 18.35 13.64 -21.36
CA SER A 440 16.95 13.98 -21.05
C SER A 440 15.98 13.39 -22.07
N TYR A 441 16.39 13.26 -23.34
CA TYR A 441 15.60 12.56 -24.35
C TYR A 441 15.56 11.04 -24.13
N THR A 442 16.70 10.40 -23.86
CA THR A 442 16.78 8.93 -23.78
C THR A 442 16.37 8.35 -22.43
N MET A 443 16.56 9.09 -21.34
CA MET A 443 16.35 8.62 -19.97
C MET A 443 15.21 9.36 -19.26
N GLY A 444 14.72 10.46 -19.82
CA GLY A 444 13.65 11.27 -19.23
C GLY A 444 14.16 12.57 -18.60
N HIS A 445 13.22 13.48 -18.35
CA HIS A 445 13.52 14.79 -17.76
C HIS A 445 14.14 14.63 -16.37
N ALA A 446 15.16 15.44 -16.06
CA ALA A 446 15.84 15.42 -14.76
C ALA A 446 16.37 14.03 -14.36
N PHE A 447 16.88 13.24 -15.31
CA PHE A 447 17.40 11.89 -15.08
C PHE A 447 18.50 11.79 -14.00
N PHE A 448 19.20 12.88 -13.71
CA PHE A 448 20.22 12.99 -12.66
C PHE A 448 19.64 13.22 -11.26
N GLU A 449 18.33 13.40 -11.14
CA GLU A 449 17.54 13.46 -9.88
C GLU A 449 16.47 12.36 -9.82
N ASP A 450 16.46 11.47 -10.81
CA ASP A 450 15.43 10.44 -10.97
C ASP A 450 15.88 9.14 -10.28
N PRO A 451 15.14 8.66 -9.25
CA PRO A 451 15.48 7.41 -8.55
C PRO A 451 15.47 6.17 -9.44
N LEU A 452 14.95 6.25 -10.66
CA LEU A 452 15.06 5.21 -11.67
C LEU A 452 16.52 5.03 -12.17
N PHE A 453 17.37 6.04 -11.96
CA PHE A 453 18.79 6.04 -12.29
C PHE A 453 19.62 6.39 -11.05
N PRO A 454 19.64 5.52 -10.02
CA PRO A 454 20.29 5.84 -8.75
C PRO A 454 21.79 6.14 -8.91
N TRP A 455 22.45 5.48 -9.86
CA TRP A 455 23.85 5.75 -10.21
C TRP A 455 24.09 7.17 -10.74
N ALA A 456 23.10 7.81 -11.38
CA ALA A 456 23.23 9.18 -11.88
C ALA A 456 23.10 10.19 -10.71
N ILE A 457 22.23 9.90 -9.75
CA ILE A 457 22.10 10.65 -8.50
C ILE A 457 23.40 10.55 -7.70
N GLU A 458 23.93 9.34 -7.53
CA GLU A 458 25.17 9.07 -6.79
C GLU A 458 26.35 9.84 -7.40
N LEU A 459 26.54 9.75 -8.72
CA LEU A 459 27.60 10.51 -9.42
C LEU A 459 27.38 12.01 -9.35
N ALA A 460 26.14 12.51 -9.40
CA ALA A 460 25.86 13.93 -9.24
C ALA A 460 26.19 14.42 -7.83
N ALA A 461 25.95 13.60 -6.81
CA ALA A 461 26.20 13.92 -5.41
C ALA A 461 27.69 13.97 -5.04
N GLU A 462 28.59 13.42 -5.86
CA GLU A 462 30.05 13.53 -5.70
C GLU A 462 30.59 14.95 -5.97
N HIS A 463 29.74 15.86 -6.45
CA HIS A 463 30.11 17.21 -6.83
C HIS A 463 29.16 18.28 -6.26
N ASP A 464 29.69 19.48 -5.99
CA ASP A 464 28.88 20.61 -5.49
C ASP A 464 27.87 21.14 -6.51
N THR A 465 28.11 20.89 -7.80
CA THR A 465 27.23 21.29 -8.91
C THR A 465 27.13 20.19 -9.95
N LEU A 466 26.07 20.19 -10.76
CA LEU A 466 25.80 19.14 -11.75
C LEU A 466 26.84 19.10 -12.88
N GLU A 467 27.33 20.27 -13.31
CA GLU A 467 28.20 20.38 -14.50
C GLU A 467 29.43 19.43 -14.49
N PRO A 468 30.25 19.38 -13.42
CA PRO A 468 31.40 18.47 -13.36
C PRO A 468 31.04 16.98 -13.31
N ALA A 469 29.82 16.61 -12.90
CA ALA A 469 29.38 15.21 -12.82
C ALA A 469 28.98 14.64 -14.19
N LEU A 470 28.54 15.50 -15.12
CA LEU A 470 27.93 15.10 -16.39
C LEU A 470 28.81 14.20 -17.27
N PRO A 471 30.14 14.40 -17.38
CA PRO A 471 30.99 13.48 -18.14
C PRO A 471 30.96 12.05 -17.60
N ALA A 472 31.07 11.87 -16.27
CA ALA A 472 31.06 10.55 -15.64
C ALA A 472 29.70 9.86 -15.81
N ILE A 473 28.62 10.63 -15.62
CA ILE A 473 27.24 10.19 -15.87
C ILE A 473 27.07 9.74 -17.33
N ALA A 474 27.56 10.53 -18.28
CA ALA A 474 27.46 10.24 -19.71
C ALA A 474 28.25 8.97 -20.12
N GLU A 475 29.45 8.78 -19.58
CA GLU A 475 30.25 7.59 -19.79
C GLU A 475 29.56 6.33 -19.24
N TYR A 476 28.99 6.43 -18.03
CA TYR A 476 28.25 5.34 -17.43
C TYR A 476 26.99 4.98 -18.24
N ALA A 477 26.24 6.00 -18.68
CA ALA A 477 25.08 5.83 -19.55
C ALA A 477 25.45 5.12 -20.87
N MET A 478 26.55 5.52 -21.50
CA MET A 478 27.08 4.87 -22.71
C MET A 478 27.46 3.42 -22.46
N LYS A 479 28.13 3.12 -21.35
CA LYS A 479 28.48 1.74 -20.96
C LYS A 479 27.24 0.87 -20.82
N ARG A 480 26.18 1.37 -20.17
CA ARG A 480 24.90 0.65 -20.02
C ARG A 480 24.18 0.48 -21.35
N GLY A 481 24.11 1.53 -22.17
CA GLY A 481 23.49 1.48 -23.51
C GLY A 481 24.16 0.44 -24.41
N ARG A 482 25.50 0.39 -24.44
CA ARG A 482 26.25 -0.65 -25.19
C ARG A 482 25.95 -2.06 -24.71
N LYS A 483 25.88 -2.27 -23.39
CA LYS A 483 25.53 -3.58 -22.81
C LYS A 483 24.12 -3.99 -23.22
N MET A 484 23.14 -3.09 -23.09
CA MET A 484 21.74 -3.35 -23.47
C MET A 484 21.62 -3.71 -24.95
N LEU A 485 22.30 -2.98 -25.84
CA LEU A 485 22.31 -3.28 -27.26
C LEU A 485 22.90 -4.66 -27.56
N ALA A 486 23.99 -5.02 -26.89
CA ALA A 486 24.64 -6.32 -27.04
C ALA A 486 23.78 -7.48 -26.51
N ASP A 487 23.10 -7.29 -25.37
CA ASP A 487 22.23 -8.30 -24.78
C ASP A 487 20.99 -8.52 -25.66
N PHE A 488 20.41 -7.46 -26.23
CA PHE A 488 19.32 -7.57 -27.20
C PHE A 488 19.76 -8.28 -28.50
N GLN A 489 20.95 -7.98 -29.03
CA GLN A 489 21.50 -8.68 -30.20
C GLN A 489 21.70 -10.18 -29.95
N LYS A 490 21.96 -10.58 -28.71
CA LYS A 490 22.09 -11.99 -28.31
C LYS A 490 20.75 -12.68 -28.07
N GLY A 491 19.71 -11.93 -27.71
CA GLY A 491 18.35 -12.41 -27.46
C GLY A 491 17.38 -12.32 -28.65
N ALA A 492 17.80 -11.74 -29.77
CA ALA A 492 17.02 -11.66 -31.02
C ALA A 492 17.22 -12.89 -31.93
N ALA A 493 17.13 -14.09 -31.33
CA ALA A 493 16.99 -15.37 -32.03
C ALA A 493 15.71 -16.08 -31.55
#